data_AF-A0A1Q6QXW5-F1
#
_entry.id   AF-A0A1Q6QXW5-F1
#
_cell.length_a   1.000
_cell.length_b   1.000
_cell.length_c   1.000
_cell.angle_alpha   90.00
_cell.angle_beta   90.00
_cell.angle_gamma   90.00
#
_symmetry.space_group_name_H-M   'P 1'
#
loop_
_entity.id
_entity.type
_entity.pdbx_description
1 polymer ?
#
loop_
_entity_poly.entity_id
_entity_poly.type
_entity_poly.pdbx_seq_one_letter_code
_entity_poly.pdbx_strand_id
1 'polypeptide(L)' 'MGKGRRYDQEYKDMIVELFKSGMSLAELSSEYGIAKSTINGWIKDVKEIKVDE' A
#
# COMPACT_ATOMS: atom_id res chain seq x y z
N MET A 1 -18.79 -12.68 -9.25
CA MET A 1 -17.93 -12.46 -8.06
C MET A 1 -16.61 -11.90 -8.55
N GLY A 2 -16.36 -10.60 -8.34
CA GLY A 2 -15.15 -9.95 -8.86
C GLY A 2 -13.90 -10.60 -8.27
N LYS A 3 -13.06 -11.18 -9.12
CA LYS A 3 -11.71 -11.62 -8.72
C LYS A 3 -10.90 -10.35 -8.46
N GLY A 4 -10.98 -9.83 -7.24
CA GLY A 4 -10.09 -8.75 -6.81
C GLY A 4 -8.65 -9.19 -7.04
N ARG A 5 -7.83 -8.32 -7.64
CA ARG A 5 -6.39 -8.56 -7.70
C ARG A 5 -5.90 -8.76 -6.27
N ARG A 6 -5.51 -9.98 -5.94
CA ARG A 6 -4.82 -10.27 -4.68
C ARG A 6 -3.39 -9.82 -4.87
N TYR A 7 -3.00 -8.84 -4.08
CA TYR A 7 -1.60 -8.47 -3.92
C TYR A 7 -1.06 -9.25 -2.74
N ASP A 8 0.11 -9.84 -2.91
CA ASP A 8 0.83 -10.52 -1.84
C ASP A 8 1.18 -9.52 -0.73
N GLN A 9 1.28 -10.02 0.50
CA GLN A 9 1.52 -9.17 1.66
C GLN A 9 2.88 -8.46 1.53
N GLU A 10 3.91 -9.19 1.11
CA GLU A 10 5.26 -8.64 0.85
C GLU A 10 5.22 -7.49 -0.17
N TYR A 11 4.40 -7.60 -1.21
CA TYR A 11 4.26 -6.56 -2.21
C TYR A 11 3.56 -5.31 -1.64
N LYS A 12 2.53 -5.49 -0.81
CA LYS A 12 1.87 -4.36 -0.14
C LYS A 12 2.82 -3.65 0.81
N ASP A 13 3.56 -4.40 1.60
CA ASP A 13 4.53 -3.85 2.56
C ASP A 13 5.62 -3.05 1.84
N MET A 14 6.17 -3.57 0.73
CA MET A 14 7.12 -2.83 -0.12
C MET A 14 6.55 -1.47 -0.56
N ILE A 15 5.30 -1.42 -1.02
CA ILE A 15 4.66 -0.17 -1.47
C ILE A 15 4.45 0.80 -0.29
N VAL A 16 4.09 0.30 0.89
CA VAL A 16 3.93 1.12 2.10
C VAL A 16 5.28 1.65 2.58
N GLU A 17 6.35 0.87 2.51
CA GLU A 17 7.71 1.31 2.84
C GLU A 17 8.21 2.40 1.89
N LEU A 18 7.98 2.26 0.58
CA LEU A 18 8.32 3.28 -0.39
C LEU A 18 7.56 4.59 -0.12
N PHE A 19 6.28 4.50 0.26
CA PHE A 19 5.51 5.67 0.68
C PHE A 19 6.12 6.33 1.93
N LYS A 20 6.50 5.53 2.94
CA LYS A 20 7.17 6.02 4.16
C LYS A 20 8.55 6.63 3.88
N SER A 21 9.24 6.16 2.83
CA SER A 21 10.52 6.70 2.37
C SER A 21 10.40 8.07 1.68
N GLY A 22 9.19 8.58 1.46
CA GLY A 22 8.94 9.91 0.89
C GLY A 22 8.34 9.90 -0.52
N MET A 23 8.07 8.74 -1.11
CA MET A 23 7.32 8.69 -2.37
C MET A 23 5.86 9.09 -2.16
N SER A 24 5.31 9.84 -3.11
CA SER A 24 3.90 10.22 -3.09
C SER A 24 3.00 9.10 -3.60
N LEU A 25 1.72 9.13 -3.19
CA LEU A 25 0.69 8.22 -3.73
C LEU A 25 0.57 8.33 -5.26
N ALA A 26 0.87 9.49 -5.85
CA ALA A 26 0.80 9.71 -7.29
C ALA A 26 1.91 8.96 -8.03
N GLU A 27 3.13 9.03 -7.52
CA GLU A 27 4.28 8.30 -8.07
C GLU A 27 4.05 6.80 -7.95
N LEU A 28 3.70 6.31 -6.75
CA LEU A 28 3.42 4.89 -6.55
C LEU A 28 2.28 4.38 -7.43
N SER A 29 1.25 5.21 -7.64
CA SER A 29 0.12 4.84 -8.49
C SER A 29 0.50 4.77 -9.97
N SER A 30 1.36 5.69 -10.43
CA SER A 30 1.84 5.75 -11.80
C SER A 30 2.85 4.64 -12.10
N GLU A 31 3.85 4.46 -11.23
CA GLU A 31 4.94 3.49 -11.40
C GLU A 31 4.47 2.04 -11.29
N TYR A 32 3.61 1.76 -10.30
CA TYR A 32 3.18 0.39 -10.02
C TYR A 32 1.79 0.07 -10.59
N GLY A 33 1.11 1.05 -11.20
CA GLY A 33 -0.23 0.88 -11.78
C GLY A 33 -1.32 0.54 -10.74
N ILE A 34 -1.11 0.96 -9.49
CA ILE A 34 -2.01 0.68 -8.37
C ILE A 34 -2.89 1.90 -8.14
N ALA A 35 -4.18 1.72 -7.90
CA ALA A 35 -5.05 2.84 -7.57
C ALA A 35 -4.62 3.50 -6.25
N LYS A 36 -4.60 4.84 -6.21
CA LYS A 36 -4.28 5.61 -5.00
C LYS A 36 -5.13 5.19 -3.80
N SER A 37 -6.40 4.87 -4.01
CA SER A 37 -7.32 4.37 -2.98
C SER A 37 -6.88 3.03 -2.39
N THR A 38 -6.33 2.14 -3.22
CA THR A 38 -5.79 0.84 -2.79
C THR A 38 -4.54 1.03 -1.93
N ILE A 39 -3.59 1.85 -2.39
CA ILE A 39 -2.36 2.17 -1.64
C ILE A 39 -2.71 2.82 -0.29
N ASN A 40 -3.64 3.77 -0.30
CA ASN A 40 -4.12 4.43 0.91
C ASN A 40 -4.82 3.47 1.89
N GLY A 41 -5.48 2.41 1.37
CA GLY A 41 -5.99 1.32 2.20
C GLY A 41 -4.86 0.63 2.95
N TRP A 42 -3.82 0.18 2.22
CA TRP A 42 -2.68 -0.53 2.82
C TRP A 42 -1.92 0.31 3.86
N ILE A 43 -1.73 1.61 3.59
CA ILE A 43 -1.09 2.51 4.55
C ILE A 43 -1.91 2.59 5.85
N LYS A 44 -3.24 2.59 5.78
CA LYS A 44 -4.12 2.60 6.95
C LYS A 44 -4.07 1.27 7.68
N ASP A 45 -4.14 0.16 6.95
CA ASP A 45 -4.03 -1.19 7.52
C ASP A 45 -2.72 -1.36 8.30
N VAL A 46 -1.59 -0.90 7.75
CA VAL A 46 -0.27 -0.96 8.43
C VAL A 46 -0.16 0.00 9.61
N LYS A 47 -0.85 1.15 9.59
CA LYS A 47 -0.82 2.12 10.69
C LYS A 47 -1.61 1.65 11.91
N GLU A 48 -2.70 0.91 11.70
CA GLU A 48 -3.51 0.30 12.77
C GLU A 48 -2.76 -0.86 13.45
N ILE A 49 -1.79 -1.48 12.76
CA ILE A 49 -0.83 -2.42 13.36
C ILE A 49 0.31 -1.63 14.03
N LYS A 50 -0.05 -0.78 15.00
CA LYS A 50 0.88 -0.40 16.08
C LYS A 50 0.50 -1.24 17.28
N VAL A 51 1.09 -2.43 17.37
CA VAL A 51 1.19 -3.14 18.64
C VAL A 51 2.17 -2.31 19.48
N ASP A 52 1.62 -1.61 20.46
CA ASP A 52 2.34 -1.16 21.65
C ASP A 52 3.04 -2.39 22.25
N GLU A 53 4.37 -2.41 22.23
CA GLU A 53 5.19 -3.15 23.20
C GLU A 53 6.35 -2.25 23.64
#